data_AF-A0A351F1Z6-F1
#
_entry.id   AF-A0A351F1Z6-F1
#
_cell.length_a   1.000
_cell.length_b   1.000
_cell.length_c   1.000
_cell.angle_alpha   90.00
_cell.angle_beta   90.00
_cell.angle_gamma   90.00
#
_symmetry.space_group_name_H-M   'P 1'
#
loop_
_entity.id
_entity.type
_entity.pdbx_description
1 polymer ?
#
loop_
_entity_poly.entity_id
_entity_poly.type
_entity_poly.pdbx_seq_one_letter_code
_entity_poly.pdbx_strand_id
1 'polypeptide(L)' 'MNNNIPQYSDLAHHWKLDKDIVFLNHGSFGATPTYISEQQTRYRDIMEREPVDFFVNQWPVLLDRSKKK' A
#
# COMPACT_ATOMS: atom_id res chain seq x y z
N MET A 1 5.08 29.95 2.66
CA MET A 1 5.82 28.70 2.95
C MET A 1 7.26 28.90 2.50
N ASN A 2 8.24 28.48 3.29
CA ASN A 2 9.66 28.70 3.00
C ASN A 2 10.05 28.04 1.67
N ASN A 3 10.59 28.81 0.72
CA ASN A 3 11.03 28.33 -0.60
C ASN A 3 12.27 27.40 -0.58
N ASN A 4 12.69 26.92 0.58
CA ASN A 4 13.93 26.14 0.76
C ASN A 4 13.71 24.63 0.93
N ILE A 5 12.48 24.13 0.80
CA ILE A 5 12.20 22.68 0.86
C ILE A 5 11.95 22.11 -0.54
N PRO A 6 12.39 20.86 -0.82
CA PRO A 6 12.10 20.18 -2.08
C PRO A 6 10.59 20.12 -2.34
N GLN A 7 10.20 20.38 -3.60
CA GLN A 7 8.82 20.20 -4.04
C GLN A 7 8.53 18.71 -4.31
N TYR A 8 7.31 18.29 -4.04
CA TYR A 8 6.85 16.96 -4.42
C TYR A 8 6.77 16.82 -5.94
N SER A 9 6.99 15.60 -6.44
CA SER A 9 6.69 15.29 -7.83
C SER A 9 5.19 15.18 -8.06
N ASP A 10 4.77 15.27 -9.32
CA ASP A 10 3.37 15.11 -9.71
C ASP A 10 2.79 13.74 -9.31
N LEU A 11 3.63 12.74 -9.04
CA LEU A 11 3.20 11.41 -8.61
C LEU A 11 2.83 11.35 -7.12
N ALA A 12 3.21 12.34 -6.31
CA ALA A 12 3.04 12.28 -4.85
C ALA A 12 1.58 12.12 -4.42
N HIS A 13 0.62 12.56 -5.24
CA HIS A 13 -0.82 12.40 -4.97
C HIS A 13 -1.27 10.93 -4.88
N HIS A 14 -0.47 9.98 -5.37
CA HIS A 14 -0.76 8.57 -5.21
C HIS A 14 -0.51 8.08 -3.78
N TRP A 15 0.26 8.78 -2.95
CA TRP A 15 0.52 8.39 -1.56
C TRP A 15 -0.31 9.23 -0.58
N LYS A 16 -0.70 8.64 0.54
CA LYS A 16 -1.38 9.34 1.65
C LYS A 16 -0.39 9.94 2.66
N LEU A 17 0.76 10.42 2.19
CA LEU A 17 1.74 11.07 3.05
C LEU A 17 1.21 12.44 3.50
N ASP A 18 1.59 12.85 4.70
CA ASP A 18 1.35 14.20 5.19
C ASP A 18 2.06 15.21 4.27
N LYS A 19 1.31 16.20 3.77
CA LYS A 19 1.80 17.20 2.82
C LYS A 19 2.71 18.25 3.46
N ASP A 20 2.68 18.35 4.78
CA ASP A 20 3.54 19.25 5.54
C ASP A 20 4.89 18.59 5.90
N ILE A 21 5.11 17.31 5.55
CA ILE A 21 6.30 16.53 5.90
C ILE A 21 7.07 16.05 4.66
N VAL A 22 8.25 16.63 4.42
CA VAL A 22 9.15 16.17 3.35
C VAL A 22 9.87 14.89 3.76
N PHE A 23 9.39 13.74 3.29
CA PHE A 23 10.02 12.45 3.52
C PHE A 23 11.26 12.26 2.63
N LEU A 24 12.45 12.30 3.23
CA LEU A 24 13.73 12.08 2.53
C LEU A 24 14.19 10.62 2.53
N ASN A 25 13.61 9.77 3.39
CA ASN A 25 13.98 8.37 3.53
C ASN A 25 12.76 7.47 3.35
N HIS A 26 12.61 6.92 2.14
CA HIS A 26 11.62 5.89 1.86
C HIS A 26 12.12 4.48 2.18
N GLY A 27 13.43 4.29 2.32
CA GLY A 27 14.06 2.96 2.41
C GLY A 27 13.94 2.26 3.76
N SER A 28 13.63 2.97 4.85
CA SER A 28 13.46 2.34 6.16
C SER A 28 12.13 1.62 6.31
N PHE A 29 11.02 2.37 6.26
CA PHE A 29 9.67 1.80 6.44
C PHE A 29 8.83 1.87 5.17
N GLY A 30 9.11 2.86 4.32
CA GLY A 30 8.34 3.13 3.12
C GLY A 30 6.88 3.51 3.39
N ALA A 31 6.19 3.82 2.30
CA ALA A 31 4.75 3.99 2.25
C ALA A 31 4.27 3.42 0.92
N THR A 32 3.16 2.70 0.95
CA THR A 32 2.58 2.17 -0.28
C THR A 32 1.69 3.23 -0.94
N PRO A 33 1.58 3.23 -2.29
CA PRO A 33 0.57 4.02 -2.96
C PRO A 33 -0.84 3.64 -2.47
N THR A 34 -1.75 4.60 -2.48
CA THR A 34 -3.17 4.47 -2.08
C THR A 34 -3.83 3.26 -2.71
N TYR A 35 -3.58 3.02 -4.01
CA TYR A 35 -4.13 1.86 -4.71
C TYR A 35 -3.74 0.52 -4.07
N ILE A 36 -2.50 0.39 -3.56
CA ILE A 36 -2.04 -0.83 -2.89
C ILE A 36 -2.73 -1.00 -1.53
N SER A 37 -2.89 0.07 -0.76
CA SER A 37 -3.65 0.03 0.50
C SER A 37 -5.13 -0.32 0.29
N GLU A 38 -5.73 0.12 -0.82
CA GLU A 38 -7.10 -0.26 -1.21
C GLU A 38 -7.19 -1.74 -1.56
N GLN A 39 -6.23 -2.29 -2.30
CA GLN A 39 -6.19 -3.75 -2.55
C GLN A 39 -6.02 -4.54 -1.26
N GLN A 40 -5.16 -4.09 -0.34
CA GLN A 40 -5.02 -4.72 0.96
C GLN A 40 -6.34 -4.73 1.74
N THR A 41 -7.09 -3.61 1.71
CA THR A 41 -8.40 -3.50 2.34
C THR A 41 -9.38 -4.50 1.75
N ARG A 42 -9.43 -4.63 0.41
CA ARG A 42 -10.28 -5.63 -0.26
C ARG A 42 -9.97 -7.06 0.18
N TYR A 43 -8.69 -7.44 0.26
CA TYR A 43 -8.34 -8.78 0.74
C TYR A 43 -8.71 -9.00 2.21
N ARG A 44 -8.63 -7.96 3.04
CA ARG A 44 -9.11 -8.01 4.42
C ARG A 44 -10.62 -8.22 4.46
N ASP A 45 -11.39 -7.48 3.67
CA ASP A 45 -12.85 -7.63 3.62
C ASP A 45 -13.27 -9.04 3.15
N ILE A 46 -12.54 -9.62 2.19
CA ILE A 46 -12.75 -11.02 1.74
C ILE A 46 -12.47 -12.00 2.88
N MET A 47 -11.36 -11.81 3.61
CA MET A 47 -10.97 -12.65 4.75
C MET A 47 -12.01 -12.58 5.88
N GLU A 48 -12.45 -11.38 6.26
CA GLU A 48 -13.42 -11.18 7.35
C GLU A 48 -14.81 -11.73 7.00
N ARG A 49 -15.17 -11.77 5.71
CA ARG A 49 -16.46 -12.30 5.26
C ARG A 49 -16.59 -13.81 5.46
N GLU A 50 -15.52 -14.58 5.21
CA GLU A 50 -15.52 -16.04 5.35
C GLU A 50 -14.09 -16.57 5.62
N PRO A 51 -13.61 -16.51 6.87
CA PRO A 51 -12.20 -16.75 7.17
C PRO A 51 -11.74 -18.18 6.89
N VAL A 52 -12.61 -19.19 7.09
CA VAL A 52 -12.26 -20.59 6.82
C VAL A 52 -11.98 -20.80 5.33
N ASP A 53 -12.86 -20.33 4.44
CA ASP A 53 -12.65 -20.45 3.00
C ASP A 53 -11.42 -19.63 2.54
N PHE A 54 -11.24 -18.41 3.08
CA PHE A 54 -10.09 -17.59 2.75
C PHE A 54 -8.77 -18.29 3.07
N PHE A 55 -8.60 -18.81 4.29
CA PHE A 55 -7.34 -19.41 4.70
C PHE A 55 -7.10 -20.80 4.10
N VAL A 56 -8.15 -21.62 3.93
CA VAL A 56 -8.01 -23.00 3.41
C VAL A 56 -7.88 -23.01 1.89
N ASN A 57 -8.67 -22.20 1.17
CA ASN A 57 -8.79 -22.30 -0.29
C ASN A 57 -8.17 -21.12 -1.04
N GLN A 58 -8.41 -19.87 -0.60
CA GLN A 58 -8.04 -18.69 -1.39
C GLN A 58 -6.58 -18.26 -1.19
N TRP A 59 -6.14 -18.10 0.06
CA TRP A 59 -4.81 -17.60 0.43
C TRP A 59 -3.66 -18.37 -0.23
N PRO A 60 -3.63 -19.72 -0.25
CA PRO A 60 -2.55 -20.45 -0.90
C PRO A 60 -2.40 -20.12 -2.39
N VAL A 61 -3.52 -19.96 -3.09
CA VAL A 61 -3.53 -19.61 -4.52
C VAL A 61 -3.08 -18.17 -4.74
N LEU A 62 -3.54 -17.23 -3.90
CA LEU A 62 -3.14 -15.82 -3.95
C LEU A 62 -1.62 -15.67 -3.69
N LEU A 63 -1.08 -16.42 -2.73
CA LEU A 63 0.35 -16.42 -2.41
C LEU A 63 1.21 -17.04 -3.51
N ASP A 64 0.73 -18.10 -4.19
CA ASP A 64 1.43 -18.64 -5.35
C ASP A 64 1.49 -17.61 -6.49
N ARG A 65 0.37 -16.94 -6.77
CA ARG A 65 0.29 -15.89 -7.79
C ARG A 65 1.21 -14.72 -7.48
N SER A 66 1.36 -14.30 -6.21
CA SER A 66 2.20 -13.16 -5.85
C SER A 66 3.70 -13.39 -6.08
N LYS A 67 4.13 -14.64 -6.25
CA LYS A 67 5.52 -15.00 -6.54
C LYS A 67 5.86 -14.99 -8.03
N LYS A 68 4.84 -14.95 -8.89
CA LYS A 68 5.02 -14.92 -10.35
C LYS A 68 5.39 -13.49 -10.76
N LYS A 69 6.53 -13.37 -11.43
CA LYS A 69 7.04 -12.09 -11.96
C LYS A 69 6.24 -11.64 -13.17
#